data_AF-A0A1B8DL58-F1
#
_entry.id   AF-A0A1B8DL58-F1
#
_cell.length_a   1.000
_cell.length_b   1.000
_cell.length_c   1.000
_cell.angle_alpha   90.00
_cell.angle_beta   90.00
_cell.angle_gamma   90.00
#
_symmetry.space_group_name_H-M   'P 1'
#
loop_
_entity.id
_entity.type
_entity.pdbx_description
1 polymer ?
#
loop_
_entity_poly.entity_id
_entity_poly.type
_entity_poly.pdbx_seq_one_letter_code
_entity_poly.pdbx_strand_id
1 'polypeptide(L)'
;MADIRAKCQEFDIVSFDSATLQEEQERELSPENEREQQVELPPALSPCQHRVHQDVQRLVTHGVLDLTSDAFQPAFLTLRHTTAFKSCETTAWPDDLLVTTDFAQTVHTQALRDGVIDSFLRPVQWVLTRKNGDGAKTKAVVISPHEAQEPRYGDLCIPDSHDSLDIG
;
A
#
# COMPACT_ATOMS: atom_id res chain seq x y z
N MET A 1 1.48 50.14 34.78
CA MET A 1 0.97 48.80 35.16
C MET A 1 -0.29 48.87 36.06
N ALA A 2 -1.17 49.86 35.88
CA ALA A 2 -2.39 50.00 36.72
C ALA A 2 -3.69 49.58 36.00
N ASP A 3 -3.66 49.48 34.67
CA ASP A 3 -4.87 49.38 33.85
C ASP A 3 -5.49 47.98 33.80
N ILE A 4 -4.65 46.94 33.83
CA ILE A 4 -5.11 45.54 33.75
C ILE A 4 -5.84 45.14 35.04
N ARG A 5 -5.38 45.62 36.20
CA ARG A 5 -5.95 45.27 37.51
C ARG A 5 -7.34 45.87 37.71
N ALA A 6 -7.58 47.09 37.21
CA ALA A 6 -8.88 47.75 37.30
C ALA A 6 -9.95 47.00 36.48
N LYS A 7 -9.60 46.59 35.26
CA LYS A 7 -10.49 45.79 34.41
C LYS A 7 -10.82 44.43 35.02
N CYS A 8 -9.87 43.74 35.65
CA CYS A 8 -10.13 42.45 36.31
C CYS A 8 -11.11 42.55 37.49
N GLN A 9 -11.17 43.69 38.18
CA GLN A 9 -12.14 43.94 39.26
C GLN A 9 -13.54 44.27 38.73
N GLU A 10 -13.64 44.92 37.57
CA GLU A 10 -14.92 45.18 36.89
C GLU A 10 -15.64 43.87 36.49
N PHE A 11 -14.87 42.82 36.17
CA PHE A 11 -15.39 41.50 35.81
C PHE A 11 -15.45 40.51 36.98
N ASP A 12 -15.29 40.97 38.23
CA ASP A 12 -15.35 40.16 39.46
C ASP A 12 -14.46 38.90 39.43
N ILE A 13 -13.28 39.01 38.80
CA ILE A 13 -12.31 37.90 38.69
C ILE A 13 -11.45 37.90 39.94
N VAL A 14 -11.91 37.23 41.00
CA VAL A 14 -11.28 37.26 42.33
C VAL A 14 -10.16 36.23 42.53
N SER A 15 -9.86 35.36 41.56
CA SER A 15 -8.75 34.41 41.68
C SER A 15 -8.36 33.78 40.35
N PHE A 16 -7.06 33.61 40.12
CA PHE A 16 -6.48 32.87 38.99
C PHE A 16 -6.20 31.39 39.32
N ASP A 17 -6.63 30.91 40.50
CA ASP A 17 -6.45 29.49 40.93
C ASP A 17 -7.40 28.51 40.24
N SER A 18 -8.29 28.95 39.35
CA SER A 18 -9.23 28.03 38.68
C SER A 18 -8.64 27.31 37.46
N ALA A 19 -7.46 27.71 36.97
CA ALA A 19 -6.92 27.18 35.73
C ALA A 19 -6.34 25.75 35.88
N THR A 20 -5.84 25.38 37.05
CA THR A 20 -5.25 24.04 37.33
C THR A 20 -6.29 22.98 37.64
N LEU A 21 -7.49 23.36 38.10
CA LEU A 21 -8.58 22.41 38.39
C LEU A 21 -9.39 21.99 37.16
N GLN A 22 -9.14 22.63 36.01
CA GLN A 22 -9.95 22.42 34.81
C GLN A 22 -9.36 21.34 33.87
N GLU A 23 -8.05 21.10 33.91
CA GLU A 23 -7.40 20.02 33.14
C GLU A 23 -7.85 18.62 33.61
N GLU A 24 -8.08 18.43 34.91
CA GLU A 24 -8.57 17.14 35.44
C GLU A 24 -10.05 16.88 35.09
N GLN A 25 -10.84 17.94 34.84
CA GLN A 25 -12.26 17.81 34.50
C GLN A 25 -12.55 17.65 33.00
N GLU A 26 -11.64 18.01 32.11
CA GLU A 26 -11.83 17.76 30.66
C GLU A 26 -11.70 16.26 30.32
N ARG A 27 -11.00 15.48 31.15
CA ARG A 27 -10.75 14.06 30.88
C ARG A 27 -11.94 13.13 31.17
N GLU A 28 -12.96 13.61 31.89
CA GLU A 28 -14.18 12.83 32.17
C GLU A 28 -15.27 13.00 31.10
N LEU A 29 -15.08 13.89 30.11
CA LEU A 29 -16.05 14.18 29.05
C LEU A 29 -15.60 13.79 27.64
N SER A 30 -14.53 13.00 27.52
CA SER A 30 -14.23 12.31 26.27
C SER A 30 -14.94 10.96 26.31
N PRO A 31 -16.20 10.83 25.83
CA PRO A 31 -16.76 9.52 25.62
C PRO A 31 -15.84 8.82 24.62
N GLU A 32 -15.13 7.79 25.09
CA GLU A 32 -14.53 6.81 24.23
C GLU A 32 -15.70 6.19 23.46
N ASN A 33 -15.93 6.69 22.24
CA ASN A 33 -16.94 6.16 21.36
C ASN A 33 -16.39 4.82 20.86
N GLU A 34 -16.51 3.79 21.67
CA GLU A 34 -16.34 2.38 21.30
C GLU A 34 -17.39 2.07 20.21
N ARG A 35 -17.10 2.48 18.98
CA ARG A 35 -17.82 1.99 17.82
C ARG A 35 -17.34 0.57 17.61
N GLU A 36 -18.14 -0.39 18.07
CA GLU A 36 -18.09 -1.74 17.51
C GLU A 36 -18.35 -1.62 16.01
N GLN A 37 -17.28 -1.62 15.23
CA GLN A 37 -17.40 -1.69 13.79
C GLN A 37 -18.00 -3.06 13.50
N GLN A 38 -19.30 -3.11 13.15
CA GLN A 38 -19.87 -4.26 12.49
C GLN A 38 -19.18 -4.38 11.13
N VAL A 39 -18.02 -5.03 11.13
CA VAL A 39 -17.31 -5.43 9.92
C VAL A 39 -18.09 -6.61 9.37
N GLU A 40 -18.97 -6.35 8.40
CA GLU A 40 -19.47 -7.43 7.55
C GLU A 40 -18.25 -8.06 6.88
N LEU A 41 -17.91 -9.27 7.34
CA LEU A 41 -16.83 -10.04 6.77
C LEU A 41 -17.20 -10.37 5.31
N PRO A 42 -16.25 -10.22 4.38
CA PRO A 42 -16.44 -10.71 3.02
C PRO A 42 -16.91 -12.17 3.03
N PRO A 43 -17.71 -12.60 2.05
CA PRO A 43 -18.13 -13.99 1.92
C PRO A 43 -16.96 -14.96 2.12
N ALA A 44 -17.15 -16.03 2.88
CA ALA A 44 -16.09 -17.01 3.12
C ALA A 44 -15.61 -17.62 1.79
N LEU A 45 -14.43 -17.20 1.33
CA LEU A 45 -13.76 -17.75 0.16
C LEU A 45 -12.47 -18.44 0.57
N SER A 46 -12.13 -19.52 -0.14
CA SER A 46 -10.85 -20.18 0.06
C SER A 46 -9.72 -19.31 -0.52
N PRO A 47 -8.71 -18.95 0.29
CA PRO A 47 -7.55 -18.20 -0.19
C PRO A 47 -6.74 -19.06 -1.16
N CYS A 48 -6.17 -18.44 -2.20
CA CYS A 48 -5.16 -19.11 -3.03
C CYS A 48 -3.88 -19.34 -2.22
N GLN A 49 -3.15 -20.41 -2.51
CA GLN A 49 -1.83 -20.64 -1.94
C GLN A 49 -0.80 -19.70 -2.57
N HIS A 50 -0.14 -18.88 -1.74
CA HIS A 50 0.90 -17.95 -2.20
C HIS A 50 2.17 -18.70 -2.60
N ARG A 51 2.74 -18.33 -3.75
CA ARG A 51 3.98 -18.92 -4.27
C ARG A 51 4.75 -17.86 -5.04
N VAL A 52 6.07 -17.82 -4.83
CA VAL A 52 6.95 -16.95 -5.62
C VAL A 52 7.26 -17.62 -6.95
N HIS A 53 6.95 -16.94 -8.06
CA HIS A 53 7.29 -17.44 -9.38
C HIS A 53 8.81 -17.32 -9.63
N GLN A 54 9.40 -18.29 -10.35
CA GLN A 54 10.84 -18.27 -10.67
C GLN A 54 11.24 -16.98 -11.40
N ASP A 55 10.37 -16.46 -12.26
CA ASP A 55 10.65 -15.24 -13.04
C ASP A 55 10.58 -13.97 -12.20
N VAL A 56 9.78 -13.98 -11.13
CA VAL A 56 9.82 -12.92 -10.12
C VAL A 56 11.13 -12.98 -9.35
N GLN A 57 11.63 -14.19 -9.02
CA GLN A 57 12.96 -14.34 -8.43
C GLN A 57 14.06 -13.86 -9.38
N ARG A 58 14.01 -14.21 -10.67
CA ARG A 58 14.95 -13.74 -11.70
C ARG A 58 14.95 -12.21 -11.83
N LEU A 59 13.77 -11.59 -11.77
CA LEU A 59 13.63 -10.14 -11.76
C LEU A 59 14.31 -9.51 -10.55
N VAL A 60 14.08 -10.04 -9.34
CA VAL A 60 14.64 -9.50 -8.10
C VAL A 60 16.16 -9.69 -8.03
N THR A 61 16.66 -10.85 -8.45
CA THR A 61 18.08 -11.23 -8.32
C THR A 61 18.96 -10.71 -9.46
N HIS A 62 18.48 -10.77 -10.70
CA HIS A 62 19.27 -10.44 -11.88
C HIS A 62 18.76 -9.19 -12.61
N GLY A 63 17.65 -8.59 -12.17
CA GLY A 63 17.01 -7.47 -12.87
C GLY A 63 16.43 -7.86 -14.23
N VAL A 64 16.16 -9.15 -14.48
CA VAL A 64 15.65 -9.64 -15.77
C VAL A 64 14.13 -9.75 -15.72
N LEU A 65 13.45 -8.89 -16.51
CA LEU A 65 11.99 -8.93 -16.66
C LEU A 65 11.63 -9.65 -17.96
N ASP A 66 11.07 -10.85 -17.85
CA ASP A 66 10.54 -11.61 -18.98
C ASP A 66 9.05 -11.31 -19.17
N LEU A 67 8.72 -10.49 -20.18
CA LEU A 67 7.34 -10.11 -20.49
C LEU A 67 6.52 -11.22 -21.15
N THR A 68 7.17 -12.32 -21.57
CA THR A 68 6.48 -13.48 -22.15
C THR A 68 6.06 -14.51 -21.11
N SER A 69 6.55 -14.34 -19.88
CA SER A 69 6.21 -15.17 -18.73
C SER A 69 4.77 -14.97 -18.29
N ASP A 70 4.13 -16.05 -17.86
CA ASP A 70 2.82 -16.05 -17.19
C ASP A 70 2.90 -15.55 -15.73
N ALA A 71 4.09 -15.23 -15.23
CA ALA A 71 4.31 -14.62 -13.92
C ALA A 71 3.79 -13.18 -13.83
N PHE A 72 3.71 -12.49 -14.97
CA PHE A 72 3.38 -11.08 -15.03
C PHE A 72 2.18 -10.85 -15.94
N GLN A 73 1.34 -9.91 -15.53
CA GLN A 73 0.24 -9.42 -16.37
C GLN A 73 0.09 -7.91 -16.21
N PRO A 74 -0.55 -7.21 -17.16
CA PRO A 74 -0.89 -5.80 -16.98
C PRO A 74 -1.70 -5.58 -15.71
N ALA A 75 -1.31 -4.59 -14.90
CA ALA A 75 -1.90 -4.39 -13.58
C ALA A 75 -3.42 -4.16 -13.63
N PHE A 76 -3.90 -3.46 -14.65
CA PHE A 76 -5.33 -3.15 -14.82
C PHE A 76 -6.19 -4.38 -15.15
N LEU A 77 -5.59 -5.50 -15.57
CA LEU A 77 -6.34 -6.75 -15.74
C LEU A 77 -6.83 -7.33 -14.41
N THR A 78 -6.22 -6.97 -13.28
CA THR A 78 -6.70 -7.38 -11.95
C THR A 78 -8.10 -6.87 -11.65
N LEU A 79 -8.48 -5.74 -12.26
CA LEU A 79 -9.80 -5.17 -12.10
C LEU A 79 -10.87 -5.93 -12.87
N ARG A 80 -10.53 -6.84 -13.80
CA ARG A 80 -11.50 -7.50 -14.71
C ARG A 80 -12.71 -8.13 -14.02
N HIS A 81 -12.52 -8.62 -12.80
CA HIS A 81 -13.57 -9.26 -12.00
C HIS A 81 -14.14 -8.33 -10.92
N THR A 82 -13.97 -7.02 -11.07
CA THR A 82 -14.44 -6.01 -10.11
C THR A 82 -15.54 -5.16 -10.71
N THR A 83 -16.35 -4.52 -9.89
CA THR A 83 -17.33 -3.53 -10.36
C THR A 83 -16.65 -2.33 -11.02
N ALA A 84 -15.43 -1.99 -10.59
CA ALA A 84 -14.64 -0.89 -11.14
C ALA A 84 -14.25 -1.10 -12.61
N PHE A 85 -14.21 -2.36 -13.10
CA PHE A 85 -13.91 -2.63 -14.51
C PHE A 85 -14.88 -1.96 -15.48
N LYS A 86 -16.15 -1.79 -15.08
CA LYS A 86 -17.18 -1.15 -15.92
C LYS A 86 -16.84 0.29 -16.28
N SER A 87 -16.02 0.95 -15.45
CA SER A 87 -15.56 2.31 -15.64
C SER A 87 -14.11 2.38 -16.14
N CYS A 88 -13.48 1.23 -16.38
CA CYS A 88 -12.09 1.12 -16.78
C CYS A 88 -11.98 1.13 -18.31
N GLU A 89 -11.36 2.17 -18.87
CA GLU A 89 -11.09 2.24 -20.30
C GLU A 89 -9.87 1.37 -20.64
N THR A 90 -10.08 0.15 -21.12
CA THR A 90 -9.02 -0.86 -21.29
C THR A 90 -7.88 -0.42 -22.21
N THR A 91 -8.13 0.50 -23.14
CA THR A 91 -7.14 0.99 -24.12
C THR A 91 -6.36 2.22 -23.68
N ALA A 92 -6.75 2.87 -22.59
CA ALA A 92 -6.12 4.12 -22.14
C ALA A 92 -4.89 3.88 -21.24
N TRP A 93 -4.70 2.65 -20.75
CA TRP A 93 -3.68 2.35 -19.75
C TRP A 93 -2.33 1.97 -20.37
N PRO A 94 -1.22 2.45 -19.80
CA PRO A 94 0.10 2.11 -20.29
C PRO A 94 0.51 0.68 -19.90
N ASP A 95 1.22 0.00 -20.79
CA ASP A 95 1.74 -1.36 -20.56
C ASP A 95 3.02 -1.39 -19.70
N ASP A 96 3.35 -0.30 -19.02
CA ASP A 96 4.54 -0.17 -18.18
C ASP A 96 4.32 -0.59 -16.73
N LEU A 97 3.06 -0.67 -16.28
CA LEU A 97 2.68 -1.17 -14.97
C LEU A 97 2.16 -2.61 -15.05
N LEU A 98 2.95 -3.52 -14.50
CA LEU A 98 2.66 -4.94 -14.40
C LEU A 98 2.36 -5.33 -12.97
N VAL A 99 1.80 -6.52 -12.80
CA VAL A 99 1.52 -7.15 -11.53
C VAL A 99 1.87 -8.63 -11.60
N THR A 100 2.30 -9.20 -10.49
CA THR A 100 2.56 -10.63 -10.41
C THR A 100 1.26 -11.44 -10.33
N THR A 101 1.33 -12.68 -10.79
CA THR A 101 0.21 -13.63 -10.70
C THR A 101 -0.17 -13.90 -9.25
N ASP A 102 0.80 -13.98 -8.34
CA ASP A 102 0.57 -14.17 -6.90
C ASP A 102 -0.16 -12.98 -6.25
N PHE A 103 0.18 -11.75 -6.63
CA PHE A 103 -0.56 -10.57 -6.16
C PHE A 103 -2.00 -10.57 -6.69
N ALA A 104 -2.18 -10.89 -7.98
CA ALA A 104 -3.48 -10.82 -8.63
C ALA A 104 -4.45 -11.93 -8.19
N GLN A 105 -3.94 -13.10 -7.83
CA GLN A 105 -4.75 -14.27 -7.45
C GLN A 105 -4.82 -14.45 -5.94
N THR A 106 -5.73 -13.72 -5.31
CA THR A 106 -5.87 -13.69 -3.85
C THR A 106 -6.82 -14.78 -3.34
N VAL A 107 -7.88 -15.07 -4.10
CA VAL A 107 -8.94 -16.02 -3.79
C VAL A 107 -9.31 -16.85 -5.01
N HIS A 108 -9.84 -18.04 -4.79
CA HIS A 108 -10.39 -18.87 -5.86
C HIS A 108 -11.68 -18.24 -6.41
N THR A 109 -11.57 -17.54 -7.54
CA THR A 109 -12.69 -16.83 -8.18
C THR A 109 -13.79 -17.77 -8.72
N GLN A 110 -13.47 -19.05 -8.92
CA GLN A 110 -14.42 -20.09 -9.33
C GLN A 110 -15.52 -20.35 -8.29
N ALA A 111 -15.31 -19.99 -7.02
CA ALA A 111 -16.27 -20.17 -5.94
C ALA A 111 -17.28 -19.01 -5.83
N LEU A 112 -17.07 -17.91 -6.57
CA LEU A 112 -17.96 -16.75 -6.53
C LEU A 112 -19.16 -16.95 -7.44
N ARG A 113 -20.36 -16.93 -6.87
CA ARG A 113 -21.63 -16.99 -7.63
C ARG A 113 -21.80 -15.81 -8.59
N ASP A 114 -21.41 -14.62 -8.16
CA ASP A 114 -21.59 -13.37 -8.92
C ASP A 114 -20.30 -12.91 -9.63
N GLY A 115 -19.19 -13.62 -9.42
CA GLY A 115 -17.88 -13.33 -10.03
C GLY A 115 -17.22 -12.01 -9.62
N VAL A 116 -17.80 -11.24 -8.70
CA VAL A 116 -17.28 -9.95 -8.24
C VAL A 116 -16.30 -10.14 -7.07
N ILE A 117 -15.07 -9.64 -7.20
CA ILE A 117 -13.98 -9.77 -6.21
C ILE A 117 -13.63 -8.48 -5.47
N ASP A 118 -14.50 -7.46 -5.49
CA ASP A 118 -14.21 -6.13 -4.94
C ASP A 118 -13.65 -6.16 -3.52
N SER A 119 -14.27 -6.95 -2.63
CA SER A 119 -13.87 -7.09 -1.23
C SER A 119 -12.57 -7.88 -1.01
N PHE A 120 -12.00 -8.49 -2.08
CA PHE A 120 -10.80 -9.32 -2.03
C PHE A 120 -9.61 -8.69 -2.76
N LEU A 121 -9.77 -7.45 -3.23
CA LEU A 121 -8.66 -6.66 -3.78
C LEU A 121 -7.64 -6.38 -2.69
N ARG A 122 -6.37 -6.62 -3.01
CA ARG A 122 -5.25 -6.30 -2.11
C ARG A 122 -4.76 -4.88 -2.33
N PRO A 123 -4.43 -4.14 -1.25
CA PRO A 123 -3.74 -2.87 -1.39
C PRO A 123 -2.35 -3.09 -1.99
N VAL A 124 -1.95 -2.19 -2.88
CA VAL A 124 -0.59 -2.17 -3.44
C VAL A 124 0.36 -1.66 -2.36
N GLN A 125 1.23 -2.53 -1.86
CA GLN A 125 2.22 -2.18 -0.82
C GLN A 125 3.66 -2.19 -1.35
N TRP A 126 3.95 -3.00 -2.38
CA TRP A 126 5.30 -3.24 -2.87
C TRP A 126 5.34 -3.09 -4.39
N VAL A 127 6.31 -2.30 -4.88
CA VAL A 127 6.51 -2.04 -6.31
C VAL A 127 8.00 -2.18 -6.63
N LEU A 128 8.33 -3.05 -7.57
CA LEU A 128 9.66 -3.17 -8.17
C LEU A 128 9.74 -2.29 -9.41
N THR A 129 10.80 -1.50 -9.53
CA THR A 129 11.04 -0.67 -10.72
C THR A 129 12.31 -1.10 -11.43
N ARG A 130 12.21 -1.34 -12.74
CA ARG A 130 13.34 -1.64 -13.61
C ARG A 130 13.52 -0.51 -14.61
N LYS A 131 14.68 0.16 -14.54
CA LYS A 131 15.12 1.11 -15.57
C LYS A 131 15.80 0.34 -16.69
N ASN A 132 15.44 0.63 -17.94
CA ASN A 132 16.16 0.13 -19.10
C ASN A 132 17.26 1.15 -19.47
N GLY A 133 18.46 0.68 -19.79
CA GLY A 133 19.65 1.53 -20.00
C GLY A 133 19.57 2.51 -21.17
N ASP A 134 18.68 2.28 -22.15
CA ASP A 134 18.69 2.99 -23.44
C ASP A 134 17.51 3.97 -23.62
N GLY A 135 17.08 4.65 -22.56
CA GLY A 135 15.96 5.62 -22.64
C GLY A 135 14.58 4.98 -22.86
N ALA A 136 14.50 3.66 -22.84
CA ALA A 136 13.23 2.94 -22.86
C ALA A 136 12.44 3.16 -21.56
N LYS A 137 11.10 3.09 -21.65
CA LYS A 137 10.19 3.32 -20.53
C LYS A 137 10.56 2.43 -19.33
N THR A 138 10.59 3.03 -18.14
CA THR A 138 10.76 2.30 -16.88
C THR A 138 9.57 1.38 -16.69
N LYS A 139 9.82 0.11 -16.37
CA LYS A 139 8.77 -0.86 -16.05
C LYS A 139 8.61 -0.93 -14.54
N ALA A 140 7.36 -0.89 -14.09
CA ALA A 140 6.98 -1.09 -12.69
C ALA A 140 6.23 -2.41 -12.55
N VAL A 141 6.51 -3.17 -11.49
CA VAL A 141 5.89 -4.45 -11.21
C VAL A 141 5.37 -4.43 -9.77
N VAL A 142 4.07 -4.54 -9.59
CA VAL A 142 3.45 -4.73 -8.28
C VAL A 142 3.64 -6.19 -7.86
N ILE A 143 4.16 -6.41 -6.65
CA ILE A 143 4.40 -7.74 -6.08
C ILE A 143 3.59 -7.95 -4.81
N SER A 144 3.34 -9.21 -4.46
CA SER A 144 2.64 -9.56 -3.24
C SER A 144 3.50 -9.36 -2.00
N PRO A 145 2.91 -9.17 -0.80
CA PRO A 145 3.66 -9.14 0.45
C PRO A 145 4.48 -10.42 0.70
N HIS A 146 4.00 -11.57 0.21
CA HIS A 146 4.72 -12.85 0.30
C HIS A 146 5.97 -12.81 -0.59
N GLU A 147 5.83 -12.40 -1.85
CA GLU A 147 6.95 -12.24 -2.79
C GLU A 147 7.96 -11.18 -2.33
N ALA A 148 7.54 -10.17 -1.58
CA ALA A 148 8.44 -9.15 -1.03
C ALA A 148 9.28 -9.66 0.16
N GLN A 149 8.78 -10.66 0.90
CA GLN A 149 9.43 -11.16 2.12
C GLN A 149 10.35 -12.37 1.86
N GLU A 150 9.97 -13.26 0.95
CA GLU A 150 10.75 -14.42 0.53
C GLU A 150 12.19 -14.15 0.04
N PRO A 151 12.52 -13.03 -0.65
CA PRO A 151 13.89 -12.78 -1.10
C PRO A 151 14.91 -12.54 0.03
N ARG A 152 14.53 -12.60 1.32
CA ARG A 152 15.42 -12.39 2.46
C ARG A 152 16.32 -13.58 2.85
N TYR A 153 16.38 -14.67 2.08
CA TYR A 153 17.22 -15.84 2.44
C TYR A 153 18.39 -16.16 1.49
N GLY A 154 18.77 -15.25 0.58
CA GLY A 154 19.99 -15.44 -0.24
C GLY A 154 20.53 -14.14 -0.81
N ASP A 155 21.61 -13.64 -0.20
CA ASP A 155 22.63 -12.70 -0.73
C ASP A 155 22.20 -11.77 -1.89
N LEU A 156 21.64 -10.60 -1.56
CA LEU A 156 21.76 -9.44 -2.44
C LEU A 156 23.11 -8.75 -2.17
N CYS A 157 24.18 -9.27 -2.80
CA CYS A 157 25.35 -8.46 -3.10
C CYS A 157 24.92 -7.43 -4.15
N ILE A 158 24.67 -6.20 -3.72
CA ILE A 158 24.64 -5.05 -4.64
C ILE A 158 26.07 -4.94 -5.20
N PRO A 159 26.30 -5.04 -6.51
CA PRO A 159 27.62 -4.73 -7.04
C PRO A 159 27.85 -3.23 -6.83
N ASP A 160 28.83 -2.90 -5.99
CA ASP A 160 29.37 -1.55 -5.87
C ASP A 160 29.86 -1.10 -7.26
N SER A 161 29.10 -0.21 -7.89
CA SER A 161 29.55 0.54 -9.04
C SER A 161 30.62 1.55 -8.59
N HIS A 162 31.84 1.07 -8.37
CA HIS A 162 33.01 1.94 -8.28
C HIS A 162 33.52 2.21 -9.69
N ASP A 163 32.88 3.16 -10.37
CA ASP A 163 33.38 3.78 -11.59
C ASP A 163 34.69 4.50 -11.26
N SER A 164 35.81 3.82 -11.54
CA SER A 164 37.14 4.43 -11.49
C SER A 164 37.47 4.89 -12.90
N LEU A 165 37.23 6.18 -13.14
CA LEU A 165 37.84 6.93 -14.23
C LEU A 165 39.36 6.97 -14.00
N ASP A 166 40.08 6.02 -14.59
CA ASP A 166 41.51 6.17 -14.84
C ASP A 166 41.69 7.07 -16.07
N ILE A 167 42.10 8.31 -15.82
CA ILE A 167 42.59 9.24 -16.84
C ILE A 167 44.11 9.07 -16.88
N GLY A 168 44.60 8.34 -17.88
CA GLY A 168 46.01 8.31 -18.28
C GLY A 168 46.29 9.31 -19.40
#